data_AF-A0A1S8TKM4-F1
#
_entry.id   AF-A0A1S8TKM4-F1
#
_cell.length_a   1.000
_cell.length_b   1.000
_cell.length_c   1.000
_cell.angle_alpha   90.00
_cell.angle_beta   90.00
_cell.angle_gamma   90.00
#
_symmetry.space_group_name_H-M   'P 1'
#
loop_
_entity.id
_entity.type
_entity.pdbx_description
1 polymer ?
#
loop_
_entity_poly.entity_id
_entity_poly.type
_entity_poly.pdbx_seq_one_letter_code
_entity_poly.pdbx_strand_id
1 'polypeptide(L)'
;MDIINKIFRNMKKELFLEQLIQLDFELQKGYEYLENHEEDKAIKIWCEAWNEMMDYMQKNNLKSFESFNEIFNGRIYIMNWINDFGSNLYCVIENSRNIEIIKSYGNIRILLNEQIQNFIEIKDEIGIENAKRAIAETYFIMGDIEKGEALFKSYLEETPEWGWGWIGWSDQYWICKGDEADFVSGEVLLLKALEVPGLKDKKDVEDRLLELYSESEQYEKLQSLKKKILE
;
A
#
# COMPACT_ATOMS: atom_id res chain seq x y z
N MET A 1 17.41 41.00 25.26
CA MET A 1 16.44 40.16 24.53
C MET A 1 17.06 38.87 23.99
N ASP A 2 18.36 38.83 23.68
CA ASP A 2 18.98 37.67 22.99
C ASP A 2 19.16 36.39 23.82
N ILE A 3 19.38 36.48 25.13
CA ILE A 3 19.61 35.30 25.98
C ILE A 3 18.32 34.47 26.14
N ILE A 4 17.21 35.14 26.43
CA ILE A 4 15.89 34.49 26.60
C ILE A 4 15.47 33.81 25.30
N ASN A 5 15.62 34.48 24.15
CA ASN A 5 15.32 33.90 22.84
C ASN A 5 16.20 32.69 22.51
N LYS A 6 17.49 32.71 22.90
CA LYS A 6 18.39 31.56 22.74
C LYS A 6 17.99 30.37 23.61
N ILE A 7 17.59 30.61 24.85
CA ILE A 7 17.11 29.56 25.77
C ILE A 7 15.82 28.93 25.22
N PHE A 8 14.84 29.72 24.79
CA PHE A 8 13.62 29.19 24.17
C PHE A 8 13.89 28.38 22.90
N ARG A 9 14.83 28.81 22.05
CA ARG A 9 15.23 28.04 20.86
C ARG A 9 15.88 26.70 21.23
N ASN A 10 16.73 26.68 22.25
CA ASN A 10 17.40 25.45 22.69
C ASN A 10 16.41 24.45 23.31
N MET A 11 15.52 24.91 24.21
CA MET A 11 14.49 24.05 24.80
C MET A 11 13.56 23.47 23.73
N LYS A 12 13.18 24.28 22.73
CA LYS A 12 12.36 23.82 21.61
C LYS A 12 13.09 22.73 20.80
N LYS A 13 14.40 22.88 20.59
CA LYS A 13 15.23 21.90 19.89
C LYS A 13 15.37 20.58 20.67
N GLU A 14 15.57 20.65 21.98
CA GLU A 14 15.63 19.48 22.86
C GLU A 14 14.32 18.71 22.87
N LEU A 15 13.19 19.41 23.00
CA LEU A 15 11.86 18.80 22.96
C LEU A 15 11.60 18.06 21.63
N PHE A 16 12.02 18.63 20.49
CA PHE A 16 11.87 17.96 19.21
C PHE A 16 12.74 16.72 19.09
N LEU A 17 13.95 16.74 19.65
CA LEU A 17 14.82 15.57 19.63
C LEU A 17 14.24 14.44 20.49
N GLU A 18 13.68 14.75 21.65
CA GLU A 18 12.99 13.77 22.51
C GLU A 18 11.80 13.13 21.79
N GLN A 19 11.01 13.91 21.05
CA GLN A 19 9.89 13.39 20.25
C GLN A 19 10.37 12.40 19.18
N LEU A 20 11.44 12.71 18.44
CA LEU A 20 11.95 11.83 17.40
C LEU A 20 12.57 10.53 17.97
N ILE A 21 13.23 10.62 19.14
CA ILE A 21 13.75 9.44 19.85
C ILE A 21 12.60 8.54 20.32
N GLN A 22 11.54 9.14 20.87
CA GLN A 22 10.37 8.39 21.32
C GLN A 22 9.66 7.70 20.15
N LEU A 23 9.47 8.41 19.03
CA LEU A 23 8.91 7.83 17.82
C LEU A 23 9.73 6.62 17.36
N ASP A 24 11.06 6.74 17.27
CA ASP A 24 11.92 5.63 16.87
C ASP A 24 11.84 4.42 17.82
N PHE A 25 11.64 4.65 19.13
CA PHE A 25 11.38 3.57 20.09
C PHE A 25 10.06 2.85 19.80
N GLU A 26 9.00 3.59 19.50
CA GLU A 26 7.68 3.03 19.19
C GLU A 26 7.69 2.25 17.87
N LEU A 27 8.41 2.74 16.86
CA LEU A 27 8.61 2.02 15.60
C LEU A 27 9.22 0.64 15.87
N GLN A 28 10.32 0.57 16.62
CA GLN A 28 10.96 -0.72 16.95
C GLN A 28 10.09 -1.62 17.81
N LYS A 29 9.36 -1.04 18.76
CA LYS A 29 8.47 -1.81 19.63
C LYS A 29 7.37 -2.52 18.84
N GLY A 30 6.90 -1.94 17.74
CA GLY A 30 5.99 -2.65 16.85
C GLY A 30 6.63 -3.86 16.18
N TYR A 31 7.90 -3.78 15.77
CA TYR A 31 8.64 -4.96 15.27
C TYR A 31 8.84 -6.02 16.37
N GLU A 32 9.17 -5.62 17.60
CA GLU A 32 9.24 -6.55 18.75
C GLU A 32 7.90 -7.29 18.97
N TYR A 33 6.76 -6.60 18.81
CA TYR A 33 5.45 -7.25 18.86
C TYR A 33 5.23 -8.24 17.71
N LEU A 34 5.69 -7.92 16.50
CA LEU A 34 5.58 -8.83 15.37
C LEU A 34 6.45 -10.09 15.52
N GLU A 35 7.66 -9.95 16.06
CA GLU A 35 8.52 -11.10 16.38
C GLU A 35 7.87 -12.06 17.39
N ASN A 36 6.98 -11.54 18.24
CA ASN A 36 6.24 -12.31 19.24
C ASN A 36 4.85 -12.76 18.77
N HIS A 37 4.49 -12.56 17.50
CA HIS A 37 3.16 -12.86 16.95
C HIS A 37 2.03 -12.11 17.68
N GLU A 38 2.25 -10.83 17.98
CA GLU A 38 1.30 -9.94 18.65
C GLU A 38 0.86 -8.81 17.69
N GLU A 39 0.28 -9.16 16.55
CA GLU A 39 -0.04 -8.24 15.44
C GLU A 39 -0.94 -7.09 15.88
N ASP A 40 -1.96 -7.35 16.69
CA ASP A 40 -2.86 -6.32 17.24
C ASP A 40 -2.10 -5.26 18.06
N LYS A 41 -1.09 -5.67 18.83
CA LYS A 41 -0.26 -4.74 19.61
C LYS A 41 0.68 -3.95 18.71
N ALA A 42 1.25 -4.60 17.69
CA ALA A 42 2.09 -3.94 16.69
C ALA A 42 1.30 -2.87 15.92
N ILE A 43 0.11 -3.20 15.42
CA ILE A 43 -0.75 -2.24 14.72
C ILE A 43 -1.15 -1.10 15.64
N LYS A 44 -1.50 -1.38 16.90
CA LYS A 44 -1.87 -0.33 17.86
C LYS A 44 -0.73 0.67 18.07
N ILE A 45 0.48 0.21 18.38
CA ILE A 45 1.61 1.11 18.62
C ILE A 45 2.02 1.85 17.35
N TRP A 46 1.92 1.22 16.18
CA TRP A 46 2.19 1.87 14.90
C TRP A 46 1.13 2.89 14.47
N CYS A 47 -0.15 2.70 14.84
CA CYS A 47 -1.17 3.74 14.70
C CYS A 47 -0.84 4.98 15.55
N GLU A 48 -0.38 4.78 16.78
CA GLU A 48 0.06 5.87 17.67
C GLU A 48 1.26 6.60 17.05
N ALA A 49 2.31 5.86 16.68
CA ALA A 49 3.50 6.39 16.02
C ALA A 49 3.20 7.13 14.71
N TRP A 50 2.29 6.59 13.87
CA TRP A 50 1.86 7.24 12.63
C TRP A 50 1.22 8.60 12.91
N ASN A 51 0.29 8.67 13.86
CA ASN A 51 -0.35 9.94 14.23
C ASN A 51 0.68 10.96 14.75
N GLU A 52 1.62 10.53 15.59
CA GLU A 52 2.69 11.40 16.09
C GLU A 52 3.60 11.93 14.99
N MET A 53 4.00 11.07 14.06
CA MET A 53 4.79 11.44 12.89
C MET A 53 4.05 12.47 12.03
N MET A 54 2.78 12.22 11.71
CA MET A 54 1.97 13.12 10.88
C MET A 54 1.79 14.49 11.53
N ASP A 55 1.52 14.50 12.85
CA ASP A 55 1.44 15.71 13.67
C ASP A 55 2.77 16.49 13.63
N TYR A 56 3.89 15.79 13.76
CA TYR A 56 5.23 16.38 13.70
C TYR A 56 5.49 17.00 12.32
N MET A 57 5.22 16.25 11.24
CA MET A 57 5.40 16.72 9.87
C MET A 57 4.57 17.97 9.60
N GLN A 58 3.32 18.00 10.03
CA GLN A 58 2.45 19.17 9.90
C GLN A 58 2.99 20.37 10.69
N LYS A 59 3.34 20.20 11.97
CA LYS A 59 3.85 21.28 12.85
C LYS A 59 5.15 21.90 12.33
N ASN A 60 5.97 21.09 11.65
CA ASN A 60 7.25 21.51 11.10
C ASN A 60 7.19 21.82 9.60
N ASN A 61 5.99 21.79 8.99
CA ASN A 61 5.75 22.08 7.58
C ASN A 61 6.60 21.22 6.62
N LEU A 62 6.85 19.96 6.99
CA LEU A 62 7.51 18.98 6.15
C LEU A 62 6.56 18.52 5.05
N LYS A 63 7.09 18.38 3.84
CA LYS A 63 6.28 18.17 2.63
C LYS A 63 6.42 16.79 2.00
N SER A 64 7.40 16.02 2.43
CA SER A 64 7.59 14.65 1.96
C SER A 64 8.16 13.75 3.04
N PHE A 65 7.96 12.44 2.90
CA PHE A 65 8.61 11.45 3.76
C PHE A 65 10.14 11.52 3.68
N GLU A 66 10.70 11.90 2.52
CA GLU A 66 12.14 12.11 2.38
C GLU A 66 12.63 13.27 3.27
N SER A 67 11.93 14.42 3.23
CA SER A 67 12.26 15.56 4.09
C SER A 67 12.15 15.25 5.58
N PHE A 68 11.26 14.32 5.95
CA PHE A 68 11.15 13.84 7.32
C PHE A 68 12.29 12.86 7.67
N ASN A 69 12.62 11.95 6.76
CA ASN A 69 13.68 10.98 6.97
C ASN A 69 15.06 11.65 7.18
N GLU A 70 15.35 12.75 6.47
CA GLU A 70 16.57 13.56 6.63
C GLU A 70 16.79 14.07 8.07
N ILE A 71 15.70 14.40 8.78
CA ILE A 71 15.77 14.93 10.14
C ILE A 71 15.56 13.86 11.22
N PHE A 72 14.82 12.79 10.89
CA PHE A 72 14.48 11.74 11.84
C PHE A 72 15.73 10.99 12.28
N ASN A 73 16.60 10.62 11.33
CA ASN A 73 17.87 9.90 11.58
C ASN A 73 17.70 8.72 12.57
N GLY A 74 16.56 8.04 12.50
CA GLY A 74 16.23 6.88 13.34
C GLY A 74 16.88 5.60 12.83
N ARG A 75 16.53 4.47 13.45
CA ARG A 75 17.08 3.14 13.11
C ARG A 75 16.54 2.58 11.79
N ILE A 76 15.39 3.06 11.32
CA ILE A 76 14.70 2.56 10.14
C ILE A 76 14.39 3.71 9.18
N TYR A 77 14.53 3.42 7.88
CA TYR A 77 14.07 4.29 6.81
C TYR A 77 12.53 4.32 6.79
N ILE A 78 11.95 5.50 6.87
CA ILE A 78 10.51 5.65 7.14
C ILE A 78 9.62 4.97 6.10
N MET A 79 9.98 5.01 4.81
CA MET A 79 9.20 4.31 3.78
C MET A 79 9.19 2.79 3.96
N ASN A 80 10.27 2.20 4.49
CA ASN A 80 10.29 0.76 4.77
C ASN A 80 9.29 0.43 5.88
N TRP A 81 9.29 1.22 6.95
CA TRP A 81 8.32 1.05 8.03
C TRP A 81 6.87 1.25 7.55
N ILE A 82 6.61 2.24 6.69
CA ILE A 82 5.27 2.47 6.12
C ILE A 82 4.79 1.25 5.32
N ASN A 83 5.68 0.67 4.52
CA ASN A 83 5.37 -0.54 3.75
C ASN A 83 5.11 -1.74 4.66
N ASP A 84 5.92 -1.90 5.71
CA ASP A 84 5.74 -2.97 6.70
C ASP A 84 4.43 -2.81 7.48
N PHE A 85 4.07 -1.57 7.83
CA PHE A 85 2.81 -1.26 8.48
C PHE A 85 1.60 -1.59 7.59
N GLY A 86 1.64 -1.16 6.33
CA GLY A 86 0.60 -1.50 5.35
C GLY A 86 0.48 -3.01 5.09
N SER A 87 1.61 -3.72 5.08
CA SER A 87 1.66 -5.18 4.88
C SER A 87 1.10 -5.93 6.09
N ASN A 88 1.44 -5.50 7.30
CA ASN A 88 0.88 -6.08 8.53
C ASN A 88 -0.64 -5.90 8.58
N LEU A 89 -1.15 -4.70 8.29
CA LEU A 89 -2.59 -4.47 8.16
C LEU A 89 -3.22 -5.42 7.14
N TYR A 90 -2.62 -5.55 5.94
CA TYR A 90 -3.11 -6.48 4.92
C TYR A 90 -3.16 -7.92 5.44
N CYS A 91 -2.08 -8.43 6.05
CA CYS A 91 -2.02 -9.79 6.58
C CYS A 91 -3.11 -10.06 7.63
N VAL A 92 -3.34 -9.12 8.56
CA VAL A 92 -4.38 -9.28 9.59
C VAL A 92 -5.78 -9.34 8.98
N ILE A 93 -6.05 -8.49 7.98
CA ILE A 93 -7.35 -8.47 7.31
C ILE A 93 -7.55 -9.77 6.51
N GLU A 94 -6.56 -10.16 5.71
CA GLU A 94 -6.61 -11.34 4.82
C GLU A 94 -6.78 -12.65 5.61
N ASN A 95 -6.10 -12.79 6.75
CA ASN A 95 -6.15 -14.01 7.57
C ASN A 95 -7.36 -14.05 8.52
N SER A 96 -8.17 -12.99 8.58
CA SER A 96 -9.33 -12.93 9.44
C SER A 96 -10.59 -13.46 8.75
N ARG A 97 -11.44 -14.17 9.52
CA ARG A 97 -12.83 -14.46 9.13
C ARG A 97 -13.85 -13.58 9.89
N ASN A 98 -13.37 -12.72 10.78
CA ASN A 98 -14.20 -11.84 11.58
C ASN A 98 -14.40 -10.51 10.84
N ILE A 99 -15.64 -10.26 10.42
CA ILE A 99 -16.01 -9.08 9.64
C ILE A 99 -15.71 -7.76 10.36
N GLU A 100 -15.78 -7.71 11.68
CA GLU A 100 -15.48 -6.49 12.45
C GLU A 100 -13.98 -6.21 12.47
N ILE A 101 -13.15 -7.26 12.56
CA ILE A 101 -11.69 -7.14 12.44
C ILE A 101 -11.33 -6.66 11.03
N ILE A 102 -11.89 -7.29 10.00
CA ILE A 102 -11.68 -6.94 8.59
C ILE A 102 -12.03 -5.46 8.35
N LYS A 103 -13.20 -5.01 8.82
CA LYS A 103 -13.63 -3.62 8.66
C LYS A 103 -12.77 -2.65 9.46
N SER A 104 -12.44 -2.98 10.71
CA SER A 104 -11.65 -2.09 11.57
C SER A 104 -10.26 -1.85 10.99
N TYR A 105 -9.52 -2.92 10.68
CA TYR A 105 -8.18 -2.79 10.12
C TYR A 105 -8.19 -2.36 8.65
N GLY A 106 -9.22 -2.74 7.88
CA GLY A 106 -9.41 -2.26 6.51
C GLY A 106 -9.57 -0.74 6.45
N ASN A 107 -10.39 -0.15 7.32
CA ASN A 107 -10.51 1.31 7.39
C ASN A 107 -9.19 2.01 7.77
N ILE A 108 -8.38 1.39 8.64
CA ILE A 108 -7.04 1.90 8.98
C ILE A 108 -6.12 1.84 7.74
N ARG A 109 -6.12 0.71 7.00
CA ARG A 109 -5.31 0.56 5.77
C ARG A 109 -5.72 1.56 4.70
N ILE A 110 -7.02 1.82 4.52
CA ILE A 110 -7.52 2.84 3.59
C ILE A 110 -7.01 4.23 4.01
N LEU A 111 -7.25 4.63 5.26
CA LEU A 111 -6.84 5.95 5.76
C LEU A 111 -5.32 6.16 5.65
N LEU A 112 -4.53 5.15 6.00
CA LEU A 112 -3.08 5.16 5.86
C LEU A 112 -2.68 5.47 4.40
N ASN A 113 -3.24 4.75 3.43
CA ASN A 113 -2.90 4.92 2.01
C ASN A 113 -3.46 6.22 1.40
N GLU A 114 -4.58 6.74 1.89
CA GLU A 114 -5.05 8.08 1.53
C GLU A 114 -4.09 9.16 2.04
N GLN A 115 -3.59 9.01 3.26
CA GLN A 115 -2.67 9.97 3.86
C GLN A 115 -1.29 9.94 3.21
N ILE A 116 -0.76 8.74 2.93
CA ILE A 116 0.53 8.52 2.23
C ILE A 116 0.62 9.34 0.94
N GLN A 117 -0.44 9.38 0.15
CA GLN A 117 -0.48 10.10 -1.13
C GLN A 117 -0.24 11.62 -1.00
N ASN A 118 -0.44 12.20 0.20
CA ASN A 118 -0.19 13.63 0.43
C ASN A 118 1.30 13.96 0.67
N PHE A 119 2.14 12.95 0.90
CA PHE A 119 3.54 13.11 1.30
C PHE A 119 4.52 12.32 0.41
N ILE A 120 4.01 11.52 -0.52
CA ILE A 120 4.82 10.96 -1.60
C ILE A 120 5.14 12.09 -2.58
N GLU A 121 6.41 12.16 -3.01
CA GLU A 121 6.81 13.14 -4.00
C GLU A 121 6.18 12.80 -5.36
N ILE A 122 5.70 13.80 -6.10
CA ILE A 122 4.98 13.59 -7.38
C ILE A 122 5.78 12.73 -8.38
N LYS A 123 7.12 12.77 -8.32
CA LYS A 123 8.01 11.97 -9.18
C LYS A 123 8.05 10.48 -8.81
N ASP A 124 7.54 10.08 -7.65
CA ASP A 124 7.44 8.70 -7.20
C ASP A 124 6.07 8.13 -7.58
N GLU A 125 5.90 7.90 -8.88
CA GLU A 125 4.68 7.34 -9.47
C GLU A 125 4.32 5.98 -8.83
N ILE A 126 5.34 5.14 -8.58
CA ILE A 126 5.17 3.78 -8.02
C ILE A 126 4.53 3.83 -6.63
N GLY A 127 4.99 4.75 -5.77
CA GLY A 127 4.43 4.90 -4.44
C GLY A 127 2.95 5.31 -4.46
N ILE A 128 2.58 6.26 -5.33
CA ILE A 128 1.19 6.71 -5.50
C ILE A 128 0.32 5.57 -6.06
N GLU A 129 0.80 4.87 -7.08
CA GLU A 129 0.11 3.74 -7.71
C GLU A 129 -0.15 2.61 -6.70
N ASN A 130 0.85 2.23 -5.90
CA ASN A 130 0.69 1.23 -4.86
C ASN A 130 -0.32 1.64 -3.79
N ALA A 131 -0.32 2.92 -3.37
CA ALA A 131 -1.28 3.43 -2.41
C ALA A 131 -2.72 3.39 -2.96
N LYS A 132 -2.91 3.83 -4.23
CA LYS A 132 -4.21 3.75 -4.93
C LYS A 132 -4.71 2.31 -4.98
N ARG A 133 -3.86 1.37 -5.42
CA ARG A 133 -4.19 -0.06 -5.49
C ARG A 133 -4.56 -0.63 -4.13
N ALA A 134 -3.76 -0.37 -3.10
CA ALA A 134 -4.02 -0.83 -1.73
C ALA A 134 -5.41 -0.39 -1.23
N ILE A 135 -5.85 0.84 -1.53
CA ILE A 135 -7.19 1.31 -1.17
C ILE A 135 -8.26 0.47 -1.88
N ALA A 136 -8.16 0.32 -3.20
CA ALA A 136 -9.17 -0.40 -3.99
C ALA A 136 -9.27 -1.88 -3.57
N GLU A 137 -8.13 -2.57 -3.41
CA GLU A 137 -8.07 -3.95 -2.92
C GLU A 137 -8.67 -4.09 -1.52
N THR A 138 -8.45 -3.12 -0.63
CA THR A 138 -9.02 -3.18 0.73
C THR A 138 -10.55 -3.18 0.71
N TYR A 139 -11.17 -2.41 -0.19
CA TYR A 139 -12.63 -2.46 -0.36
C TYR A 139 -13.12 -3.83 -0.82
N PHE A 140 -12.40 -4.49 -1.72
CA PHE A 140 -12.71 -5.87 -2.10
C PHE A 140 -12.63 -6.83 -0.91
N ILE A 141 -11.56 -6.74 -0.10
CA ILE A 141 -11.37 -7.59 1.08
C ILE A 141 -12.47 -7.34 2.13
N MET A 142 -12.91 -6.09 2.28
CA MET A 142 -14.02 -5.71 3.16
C MET A 142 -15.40 -6.14 2.63
N GLY A 143 -15.48 -6.67 1.40
CA GLY A 143 -16.72 -7.09 0.74
C GLY A 143 -17.48 -5.98 0.03
N ASP A 144 -16.95 -4.75 -0.03
CA ASP A 144 -17.51 -3.63 -0.78
C ASP A 144 -16.94 -3.64 -2.21
N ILE A 145 -17.35 -4.66 -2.96
CA ILE A 145 -16.87 -4.94 -4.32
C ILE A 145 -17.16 -3.75 -5.26
N GLU A 146 -18.35 -3.16 -5.17
CA GLU A 146 -18.75 -2.03 -6.01
C GLU A 146 -17.82 -0.83 -5.84
N LYS A 147 -17.44 -0.51 -4.59
CA LYS A 147 -16.52 0.58 -4.31
C LYS A 147 -15.11 0.28 -4.83
N GLY A 148 -14.63 -0.95 -4.63
CA GLY A 148 -13.34 -1.39 -5.15
C GLY A 148 -13.27 -1.30 -6.67
N GLU A 149 -14.29 -1.80 -7.38
CA GLU A 149 -14.40 -1.70 -8.84
C GLU A 149 -14.44 -0.25 -9.31
N ALA A 150 -15.25 0.60 -8.66
CA ALA A 150 -15.36 2.00 -9.02
C ALA A 150 -14.03 2.74 -8.90
N LEU A 151 -13.21 2.40 -7.90
CA LEU A 151 -11.88 2.98 -7.72
C LEU A 151 -10.92 2.50 -8.80
N PHE A 152 -10.79 1.19 -9.04
CA PHE A 152 -9.93 0.69 -10.11
C PHE A 152 -10.31 1.27 -11.47
N LYS A 153 -11.61 1.32 -11.77
CA LYS A 153 -12.12 1.95 -12.99
C LYS A 153 -11.69 3.41 -13.08
N SER A 154 -11.91 4.20 -12.02
CA SER A 154 -11.52 5.61 -12.01
C SER A 154 -10.01 5.81 -12.18
N TYR A 155 -9.19 4.96 -11.55
CA TYR A 155 -7.73 5.07 -11.66
C TYR A 155 -7.23 4.70 -13.05
N LEU A 156 -7.82 3.70 -13.69
CA LEU A 156 -7.43 3.26 -15.03
C LEU A 156 -8.06 4.12 -16.14
N GLU A 157 -9.12 4.88 -15.85
CA GLU A 157 -9.58 5.97 -16.73
C GLU A 157 -8.58 7.14 -16.74
N GLU A 158 -7.91 7.41 -15.61
CA GLU A 158 -6.88 8.44 -15.49
C GLU A 158 -5.54 7.99 -16.09
N THR A 159 -5.11 6.77 -15.77
CA THR A 159 -3.82 6.19 -16.17
C THR A 159 -4.03 4.80 -16.78
N PRO A 160 -4.56 4.70 -18.01
CA PRO A 160 -4.88 3.40 -18.62
C PRO A 160 -3.67 2.52 -18.87
N GLU A 161 -2.47 3.10 -19.02
CA GLU A 161 -1.23 2.37 -19.23
C GLU A 161 -0.68 1.69 -17.96
N TRP A 162 -1.30 1.88 -16.80
CA TRP A 162 -0.84 1.32 -15.53
C TRP A 162 -1.08 -0.21 -15.45
N GLY A 163 -0.09 -1.00 -15.87
CA GLY A 163 -0.16 -2.46 -15.90
C GLY A 163 -0.51 -3.10 -14.56
N TRP A 164 0.13 -2.66 -13.47
CA TRP A 164 -0.16 -3.16 -12.12
C TRP A 164 -1.55 -2.78 -11.60
N GLY A 165 -2.17 -1.72 -12.12
CA GLY A 165 -3.56 -1.39 -11.84
C GLY A 165 -4.52 -2.42 -12.44
N TRP A 166 -4.28 -2.83 -13.69
CA TRP A 166 -5.05 -3.89 -14.35
C TRP A 166 -4.85 -5.25 -13.70
N ILE A 167 -3.60 -5.60 -13.37
CA ILE A 167 -3.27 -6.85 -12.65
C ILE A 167 -3.98 -6.86 -11.30
N GLY A 168 -3.82 -5.81 -10.49
CA GLY A 168 -4.43 -5.74 -9.17
C GLY A 168 -5.96 -5.89 -9.21
N TRP A 169 -6.62 -5.28 -10.20
CA TRP A 169 -8.06 -5.45 -10.40
C TRP A 169 -8.42 -6.88 -10.82
N SER A 170 -7.68 -7.45 -11.78
CA SER A 170 -7.89 -8.84 -12.22
C SER A 170 -7.77 -9.83 -11.05
N ASP A 171 -6.76 -9.67 -10.21
CA ASP A 171 -6.45 -10.59 -9.12
C ASP A 171 -7.60 -10.72 -8.11
N GLN A 172 -8.40 -9.66 -7.95
CA GLN A 172 -9.53 -9.65 -7.03
C GLN A 172 -10.62 -10.67 -7.40
N TYR A 173 -10.67 -11.13 -8.65
CA TYR A 173 -11.68 -12.08 -9.10
C TYR A 173 -11.25 -13.53 -8.94
N TRP A 174 -9.95 -13.85 -8.98
CA TRP A 174 -9.52 -15.25 -9.04
C TRP A 174 -8.45 -15.60 -8.01
N ILE A 175 -7.36 -14.84 -7.92
CA ILE A 175 -6.30 -15.10 -6.92
C ILE A 175 -6.87 -14.93 -5.50
N CYS A 176 -7.59 -13.85 -5.26
CA CYS A 176 -8.11 -13.53 -3.93
C CYS A 176 -9.41 -14.27 -3.57
N LYS A 177 -9.88 -15.21 -4.40
CA LYS A 177 -11.20 -15.86 -4.25
C LYS A 177 -11.15 -17.36 -4.02
N GLY A 178 -10.00 -18.02 -4.17
CA GLY A 178 -9.86 -19.46 -3.94
C GLY A 178 -10.90 -20.26 -4.74
N ASP A 179 -11.73 -21.04 -4.06
CA ASP A 179 -12.77 -21.87 -4.71
C ASP A 179 -13.88 -21.04 -5.41
N GLU A 180 -14.01 -19.75 -5.10
CA GLU A 180 -14.96 -18.82 -5.72
C GLU A 180 -14.36 -18.04 -6.89
N ALA A 181 -13.23 -18.50 -7.45
CA ALA A 181 -12.52 -17.82 -8.52
C ALA A 181 -13.39 -17.61 -9.79
N ASP A 182 -13.48 -16.35 -10.20
CA ASP A 182 -14.03 -15.93 -11.49
C ASP A 182 -12.89 -15.58 -12.46
N PHE A 183 -12.33 -16.63 -13.06
CA PHE A 183 -11.28 -16.51 -14.07
C PHE A 183 -11.74 -15.75 -15.32
N VAL A 184 -13.04 -15.72 -15.63
CA VAL A 184 -13.57 -15.03 -16.81
C VAL A 184 -13.47 -13.52 -16.61
N SER A 185 -13.89 -13.01 -15.47
CA SER A 185 -13.78 -11.59 -15.14
C SER A 185 -12.32 -11.14 -15.08
N GLY A 186 -11.44 -11.96 -14.47
CA GLY A 186 -9.99 -11.70 -14.48
C GLY A 186 -9.40 -11.66 -15.89
N GLU A 187 -9.71 -12.65 -16.73
CA GLU A 187 -9.24 -12.71 -18.12
C GLU A 187 -9.66 -11.47 -18.91
N VAL A 188 -10.91 -11.04 -18.79
CA VAL A 188 -11.41 -9.85 -19.50
C VAL A 188 -10.60 -8.60 -19.14
N LEU A 189 -10.19 -8.43 -17.89
CA LEU A 189 -9.40 -7.28 -17.46
C LEU A 189 -7.97 -7.32 -18.02
N LEU A 190 -7.30 -8.47 -17.96
CA LEU A 190 -5.95 -8.62 -18.50
C LEU A 190 -5.92 -8.48 -20.03
N LEU A 191 -6.92 -9.01 -20.74
CA LEU A 191 -7.03 -8.81 -22.19
C LEU A 191 -7.26 -7.35 -22.56
N LYS A 192 -8.14 -6.64 -21.83
CA LYS A 192 -8.34 -5.19 -22.01
C LYS A 192 -7.04 -4.40 -21.80
N ALA A 193 -6.26 -4.75 -20.77
CA ALA A 193 -4.97 -4.12 -20.53
C ALA A 193 -4.04 -4.25 -21.74
N LEU A 194 -3.93 -5.46 -22.32
CA LEU A 194 -3.07 -5.73 -23.49
C LEU A 194 -3.49 -4.98 -24.77
N GLU A 195 -4.71 -4.46 -24.84
CA GLU A 195 -5.19 -3.59 -25.92
C GLU A 195 -4.78 -2.12 -25.73
N VAL A 196 -4.36 -1.72 -24.53
CA VAL A 196 -3.97 -0.34 -24.24
C VAL A 196 -2.65 0.03 -24.94
N PRO A 197 -2.63 1.09 -25.79
CA PRO A 197 -1.39 1.57 -26.38
C PRO A 197 -0.42 2.10 -25.32
N GLY A 198 0.83 1.62 -25.35
CA GLY A 198 1.85 2.09 -24.41
C GLY A 198 1.75 1.52 -23.00
N LEU A 199 0.99 0.43 -22.80
CA LEU A 199 0.89 -0.30 -21.53
C LEU A 199 2.26 -0.49 -20.87
N LYS A 200 2.42 0.09 -19.68
CA LYS A 200 3.55 -0.16 -18.77
C LYS A 200 3.44 -1.58 -18.22
N ASP A 201 4.58 -2.20 -17.89
CA ASP A 201 4.61 -3.55 -17.28
C ASP A 201 3.88 -4.62 -18.10
N LYS A 202 3.83 -4.44 -19.44
CA LYS A 202 3.13 -5.36 -20.35
C LYS A 202 3.54 -6.82 -20.15
N LYS A 203 4.83 -7.05 -19.89
CA LYS A 203 5.34 -8.40 -19.63
C LYS A 203 4.70 -9.00 -18.35
N ASP A 204 4.57 -8.22 -17.29
CA ASP A 204 3.93 -8.67 -16.06
C ASP A 204 2.43 -8.97 -16.28
N VAL A 205 1.76 -8.20 -17.13
CA VAL A 205 0.37 -8.47 -17.54
C VAL A 205 0.27 -9.78 -18.34
N GLU A 206 1.20 -10.02 -19.27
CA GLU A 206 1.29 -11.26 -20.04
C GLU A 206 1.59 -12.47 -19.15
N ASP A 207 2.56 -12.34 -18.24
CA ASP A 207 2.91 -13.37 -17.26
C ASP A 207 1.73 -13.69 -16.34
N ARG A 208 0.99 -12.67 -15.87
CA ARG A 208 -0.22 -12.87 -15.07
C ARG A 208 -1.35 -13.56 -15.86
N LEU A 209 -1.49 -13.28 -17.15
CA LEU A 209 -2.47 -13.97 -18.01
C LEU A 209 -2.06 -15.44 -18.27
N LEU A 210 -0.75 -15.72 -18.36
CA LEU A 210 -0.24 -17.10 -18.42
C LEU A 210 -0.55 -17.86 -17.13
N GLU A 211 -0.35 -17.23 -15.96
CA GLU A 211 -0.73 -17.81 -14.66
C GLU A 211 -2.23 -18.12 -14.62
N LEU A 212 -3.07 -17.16 -15.01
CA LEU A 212 -4.53 -17.34 -15.08
C LEU A 212 -4.90 -18.55 -15.95
N TYR A 213 -4.34 -18.68 -17.16
CA TYR A 213 -4.63 -19.83 -18.02
C TYR A 213 -4.11 -21.15 -17.50
N SER A 214 -3.01 -21.13 -16.73
CA SER A 214 -2.50 -22.33 -16.07
C SER A 214 -3.45 -22.79 -14.97
N GLU A 215 -3.85 -21.88 -14.08
CA GLU A 215 -4.71 -22.17 -12.92
C GLU A 215 -6.16 -22.50 -13.33
N SER A 216 -6.65 -21.92 -14.43
CA SER A 216 -7.97 -22.22 -15.00
C SER A 216 -7.96 -23.40 -15.99
N GLU A 217 -6.85 -24.12 -16.12
CA GLU A 217 -6.66 -25.27 -17.01
C GLU A 217 -6.95 -25.00 -18.51
N GLN A 218 -6.83 -23.74 -18.94
CA GLN A 218 -7.04 -23.32 -20.33
C GLN A 218 -5.77 -23.53 -21.18
N TYR A 219 -5.30 -24.79 -21.26
CA TYR A 219 -4.00 -25.15 -21.84
C TYR A 219 -3.81 -24.72 -23.31
N GLU A 220 -4.87 -24.72 -24.12
CA GLU A 220 -4.78 -24.26 -25.51
C GLU A 220 -4.46 -22.75 -25.59
N LYS A 221 -5.14 -21.93 -24.79
CA LYS A 221 -4.87 -20.49 -24.70
C LYS A 221 -3.48 -20.23 -24.13
N LEU A 222 -3.07 -21.00 -23.11
CA LEU A 222 -1.73 -20.93 -22.53
C LEU A 222 -0.64 -21.15 -23.59
N GLN A 223 -0.73 -22.22 -24.39
CA GLN A 223 0.27 -22.52 -25.42
C GLN A 223 0.27 -21.49 -26.55
N SER A 224 -0.92 -21.02 -26.95
CA SER A 224 -1.07 -19.95 -27.95
C SER A 224 -0.38 -18.67 -27.50
N LEU A 225 -0.61 -18.24 -26.25
CA LEU A 225 -0.01 -17.04 -25.70
C LEU A 225 1.51 -17.17 -25.52
N LYS A 226 2.01 -18.32 -25.00
CA LYS A 226 3.45 -18.58 -24.91
C LYS A 226 4.15 -18.45 -26.26
N LYS A 227 3.55 -18.95 -27.32
CA LYS A 227 4.09 -18.83 -28.68
C LYS A 227 4.15 -17.37 -29.12
N LYS A 228 3.07 -16.61 -28.90
CA LYS A 228 2.98 -15.19 -29.27
C LYS A 228 4.00 -14.31 -28.54
N ILE A 229 4.34 -14.61 -27.29
CA ILE A 229 5.32 -13.85 -26.50
C ILE A 229 6.77 -14.11 -26.97
N LEU A 230 7.04 -15.28 -27.55
CA LEU A 230 8.36 -15.68 -28.03
C LEU A 230 8.68 -15.20 -29.46
N GLU A 231 7.67 -14.72 -30.19
CA GLU A 231 7.79 -14.15 -31.56
C GLU A 231 8.11 -12.66 -31.53
#